data_AF-A0A8T5BGE4-F1
#
_entry.id   AF-A0A8T5BGE4-F1
#
_cell.length_a   1.000
_cell.length_b   1.000
_cell.length_c   1.000
_cell.angle_alpha   90.00
_cell.angle_beta   90.00
_cell.angle_gamma   90.00
#
_symmetry.space_group_name_H-M   'P 1'
#
loop_
_entity.id
_entity.type
_entity.pdbx_description
1 polymer ?
#
loop_
_entity_poly.entity_id
_entity_poly.type
_entity_poly.pdbx_seq_one_letter_code
_entity_poly.pdbx_strand_id
1 'polypeptide(L)'
;MPFCPNCGREVPSGAAFCSYCGASLTAMPPPPPPPTPPAIVEVPISYQIQTAIISFDEKASRRELIVRIIWNFLIGLVGFVYGLAFGIIILFYSVAAGILNIINFIKILITGKRWRTAFNWQAKLIDKSATYYTRLYNYWMRRAPYFGLMIDKRPSIEMEPEPYKTPGGTPA
;
A
#
# COMPACT_ATOMS: atom_id res chain seq x y z
N MET A 1 1.48 -56.93 -45.12
CA MET A 1 2.68 -56.08 -45.29
C MET A 1 2.16 -54.67 -45.57
N PRO A 2 2.38 -53.66 -44.71
CA PRO A 2 1.81 -52.32 -44.91
C PRO A 2 2.58 -51.52 -45.97
N PHE A 3 1.86 -50.71 -46.75
CA PHE A 3 2.44 -49.78 -47.72
C PHE A 3 2.44 -48.35 -47.15
N CYS A 4 3.45 -47.55 -47.50
CA CYS A 4 3.50 -46.14 -47.10
C CYS A 4 2.40 -45.34 -47.83
N PRO A 5 1.52 -44.60 -47.12
CA PRO A 5 0.47 -43.81 -47.75
C PRO A 5 1.01 -42.64 -48.60
N ASN A 6 2.25 -42.23 -48.39
CA ASN A 6 2.84 -41.09 -49.11
C ASN A 6 3.59 -41.50 -50.39
N CYS A 7 4.26 -42.66 -50.41
CA CYS A 7 5.06 -43.08 -51.57
C CYS A 7 4.66 -44.44 -52.17
N GLY A 8 3.71 -45.16 -51.57
CA GLY A 8 3.17 -46.42 -52.10
C GLY A 8 4.11 -47.62 -52.05
N ARG A 9 5.30 -47.50 -51.44
CA ARG A 9 6.25 -48.61 -51.27
C ARG A 9 5.95 -49.44 -50.02
N GLU A 10 6.28 -50.72 -50.07
CA GLU A 10 6.17 -51.64 -48.93
C GLU A 10 7.11 -51.21 -47.80
N VAL A 11 6.60 -51.26 -46.58
CA VAL A 11 7.35 -50.94 -45.37
C VAL A 11 7.18 -52.09 -44.36
N PRO A 12 8.22 -52.49 -43.64
CA PRO A 12 8.11 -53.49 -42.58
C PRO A 12 7.06 -53.09 -41.52
N SER A 13 6.29 -54.07 -41.06
CA SER A 13 5.26 -53.88 -40.03
C SER A 13 5.88 -53.42 -38.72
N GLY A 14 5.51 -52.23 -38.26
CA GLY A 14 6.02 -51.61 -37.02
C GLY A 14 7.03 -50.47 -37.23
N ALA A 15 7.37 -50.12 -38.48
CA ALA A 15 8.25 -48.97 -38.74
C ALA A 15 7.53 -47.64 -38.44
N ALA A 16 8.18 -46.77 -37.65
CA ALA A 16 7.65 -45.45 -37.30
C ALA A 16 7.75 -44.43 -38.46
N PHE A 17 8.67 -44.65 -39.39
CA PHE A 17 8.92 -43.81 -40.57
C PHE A 17 9.17 -44.66 -41.80
N CYS A 18 8.86 -44.14 -42.98
CA CYS A 18 9.16 -44.80 -44.25
C CYS A 18 10.64 -44.64 -44.61
N SER A 19 11.37 -45.75 -44.79
CA SER A 19 12.79 -45.76 -45.16
C SER A 19 13.10 -45.14 -46.53
N TYR A 20 12.09 -45.02 -47.40
CA TYR A 20 12.26 -44.54 -48.77
C TYR A 20 11.91 -43.07 -48.99
N CYS A 21 11.02 -42.49 -48.19
CA CYS A 21 10.60 -41.08 -48.33
C CYS A 21 10.66 -40.28 -47.03
N GLY A 22 10.96 -40.91 -45.89
CA GLY A 22 11.06 -40.26 -44.58
C GLY A 22 9.73 -39.92 -43.91
N ALA A 23 8.59 -40.22 -44.54
CA ALA A 23 7.26 -39.89 -43.99
C ALA A 23 6.97 -40.67 -42.69
N SER A 24 6.49 -39.97 -41.66
CA SER A 24 6.06 -40.60 -40.39
C SER A 24 4.81 -41.44 -40.62
N LEU A 25 4.89 -42.73 -40.28
CA LEU A 25 3.77 -43.67 -40.35
C LEU A 25 2.99 -43.71 -39.03
N THR A 26 3.53 -43.11 -37.97
CA THR A 26 2.87 -42.95 -36.67
C THR A 26 2.36 -41.51 -36.54
N ALA A 27 1.04 -41.31 -36.59
CA ALA A 27 0.42 -40.02 -36.36
C ALA A 27 0.44 -39.70 -34.85
N MET A 28 1.50 -39.07 -34.36
CA MET A 28 1.50 -38.47 -33.03
C MET A 28 1.22 -36.96 -33.18
N PRO A 29 0.17 -36.40 -32.54
CA PRO A 29 -0.16 -34.98 -32.68
C PRO A 29 0.93 -34.10 -32.06
N PRO A 30 1.19 -32.91 -32.62
CA PRO A 30 2.25 -32.02 -32.13
C PRO A 30 1.93 -31.52 -30.72
N PRO A 31 2.96 -31.33 -29.86
CA PRO A 31 2.76 -30.88 -28.48
C PRO A 31 2.21 -29.43 -28.44
N PRO A 32 1.39 -29.09 -27.42
CA PRO A 32 0.79 -27.76 -27.29
C PRO A 32 1.85 -26.66 -27.08
N PRO A 33 1.60 -25.44 -27.57
CA PRO A 33 2.54 -24.33 -27.46
C PRO A 33 2.75 -23.91 -25.99
N PRO A 34 3.96 -23.39 -25.64
CA PRO A 34 4.31 -23.03 -24.27
C PRO A 34 3.45 -21.86 -23.71
N PRO A 35 3.18 -21.84 -22.40
CA PRO A 35 2.37 -20.79 -21.77
C PRO A 35 3.07 -19.43 -21.80
N THR A 36 2.36 -18.41 -22.26
CA THR A 36 2.80 -17.01 -22.28
C THR A 36 2.96 -16.46 -20.85
N PRO A 37 4.00 -15.66 -20.56
CA PRO A 37 4.13 -15.00 -19.26
C PRO A 37 2.95 -14.05 -18.98
N PRO A 38 2.47 -13.94 -17.72
CA PRO A 38 1.36 -13.06 -17.38
C PRO A 38 1.75 -11.60 -17.62
N ALA A 39 0.98 -10.91 -18.46
CA ALA A 39 1.08 -9.47 -18.63
C ALA A 39 0.77 -8.77 -17.29
N ILE A 40 1.65 -7.88 -16.86
CA ILE A 40 1.42 -7.02 -15.71
C ILE A 40 0.29 -6.06 -16.11
N VAL A 41 -0.92 -6.35 -15.64
CA VAL A 41 -2.06 -5.42 -15.78
C VAL A 41 -1.89 -4.36 -14.70
N GLU A 42 -1.44 -3.16 -15.10
CA GLU A 42 -1.48 -1.99 -14.23
C GLU A 42 -2.95 -1.61 -13.98
N VAL A 43 -3.48 -2.04 -12.83
CA VAL A 43 -4.83 -1.66 -12.41
C VAL A 43 -4.82 -0.19 -12.00
N PRO A 44 -5.64 0.68 -12.58
CA PRO A 44 -5.67 2.10 -12.22
C PRO A 44 -6.13 2.26 -10.76
N ILE A 45 -5.43 3.16 -10.04
CA ILE A 45 -5.63 3.51 -8.62
C ILE A 45 -7.10 3.86 -8.29
N SER A 46 -7.89 4.24 -9.29
CA SER A 46 -9.33 4.53 -9.16
C SER A 46 -10.19 3.34 -8.74
N TYR A 47 -9.73 2.09 -8.88
CA TYR A 47 -10.52 0.89 -8.54
C TYR A 47 -10.46 0.49 -7.05
N GLN A 48 -9.53 1.04 -6.26
CA GLN A 48 -9.42 0.73 -4.82
C GLN A 48 -10.35 1.57 -3.93
N ILE A 49 -11.17 2.45 -4.51
CA ILE A 49 -12.30 3.03 -3.78
C ILE A 49 -13.41 1.98 -3.81
N GLN A 50 -13.24 0.94 -3.01
CA GLN A 50 -14.33 0.07 -2.61
C GLN A 50 -15.51 0.97 -2.26
N THR A 51 -16.61 0.81 -2.99
CA THR A 51 -17.89 1.42 -2.67
C THR A 51 -18.27 0.92 -1.28
N ALA A 52 -17.83 1.64 -0.25
CA ALA A 52 -18.35 1.50 1.09
C ALA A 52 -19.84 1.83 0.96
N ILE A 53 -20.67 0.81 0.87
CA ILE A 53 -22.11 0.95 0.92
C ILE A 53 -22.39 1.40 2.35
N ILE A 54 -22.41 2.72 2.56
CA ILE A 54 -22.78 3.31 3.84
C ILE A 54 -24.26 2.98 4.01
N SER A 55 -24.57 2.05 4.91
CA SER A 55 -25.95 1.76 5.28
C SER A 55 -26.60 3.05 5.81
N PHE A 56 -27.85 3.27 5.45
CA PHE A 56 -28.64 4.42 5.90
C PHE A 56 -29.81 3.87 6.71
N ASP A 57 -29.92 4.30 7.97
CA ASP A 57 -31.10 4.03 8.79
C ASP A 57 -32.00 5.26 8.77
N GLU A 58 -33.26 5.09 8.38
CA GLU A 58 -34.24 6.18 8.30
C GLU A 58 -34.62 6.72 9.69
N LYS A 59 -34.47 5.89 10.74
CA LYS A 59 -34.77 6.26 12.11
C LYS A 59 -33.50 6.47 12.90
N ALA A 60 -33.36 7.66 13.50
CA ALA A 60 -32.24 8.01 14.37
C ALA A 60 -32.65 8.00 15.85
N SER A 61 -31.86 7.33 16.69
CA SER A 61 -32.01 7.32 18.14
C SER A 61 -31.42 8.58 18.75
N ARG A 62 -32.26 9.35 19.45
CA ARG A 62 -31.82 10.58 20.16
C ARG A 62 -30.70 10.33 21.17
N ARG A 63 -30.67 9.14 21.79
CA ARG A 63 -29.60 8.76 22.74
C ARG A 63 -28.26 8.61 22.03
N GLU A 64 -28.25 7.94 20.88
CA GLU A 64 -27.03 7.74 20.10
C GLU A 64 -26.51 9.07 19.55
N LEU A 65 -27.41 9.96 19.13
CA LEU A 65 -27.03 11.32 18.73
C LEU A 65 -26.31 12.09 19.85
N ILE A 66 -26.84 12.05 21.08
CA ILE A 66 -26.21 12.71 22.23
C ILE A 66 -24.83 12.11 22.53
N VAL A 67 -24.70 10.78 22.51
CA VAL A 67 -23.41 10.10 22.70
C VAL A 67 -22.40 10.54 21.66
N ARG A 68 -22.80 10.63 20.39
CA ARG A 68 -21.94 11.10 19.29
C ARG A 68 -21.51 12.55 19.47
N ILE A 69 -22.43 13.43 19.88
CA ILE A 69 -22.11 14.84 20.16
C ILE A 69 -21.08 14.94 21.28
N ILE A 70 -21.31 14.28 22.42
CA ILE A 70 -20.38 14.29 23.56
C ILE A 70 -19.02 13.73 23.14
N TRP A 71 -19.01 12.58 22.47
CA TRP A 71 -17.78 11.94 22.02
C TRP A 71 -17.01 12.81 21.01
N ASN A 72 -17.70 13.52 20.12
CA ASN A 72 -17.09 14.46 19.19
C ASN A 72 -16.41 15.62 19.92
N PHE A 73 -17.09 16.21 20.92
CA PHE A 73 -16.49 17.26 21.74
C PHE A 73 -15.28 16.75 22.53
N LEU A 74 -15.34 15.55 23.13
CA LEU A 74 -14.22 14.96 23.86
C LEU A 74 -13.02 14.69 22.95
N ILE A 75 -13.23 14.06 21.80
CA ILE A 75 -12.15 13.81 20.83
C ILE A 75 -11.60 15.13 20.28
N GLY A 76 -12.47 16.09 19.98
CA GLY A 76 -12.07 17.43 19.54
C GLY A 76 -11.20 18.14 20.57
N LEU A 77 -11.59 18.11 21.85
CA LEU A 77 -10.80 18.68 22.95
C LEU A 77 -9.42 18.03 23.06
N VAL A 78 -9.38 16.69 23.03
CA VAL A 78 -8.12 15.94 23.07
C VAL A 78 -7.24 16.32 21.88
N GLY A 79 -7.79 16.29 20.66
CA GLY A 79 -7.08 16.69 19.45
C GLY A 79 -6.55 18.11 19.50
N PHE A 80 -7.34 19.04 20.05
CA PHE A 80 -6.95 20.44 20.22
C PHE A 80 -5.78 20.59 21.21
N VAL A 81 -5.85 19.98 22.39
CA VAL A 81 -4.79 20.02 23.40
C VAL A 81 -3.48 19.42 22.86
N TYR A 82 -3.57 18.25 22.22
CA TYR A 82 -2.41 17.62 21.58
C TYR A 82 -1.85 18.48 20.44
N GLY A 83 -2.71 19.07 19.61
CA GLY A 83 -2.33 19.96 18.53
C GLY A 83 -1.58 21.19 19.03
N LEU A 84 -2.06 21.83 20.10
CA LEU A 84 -1.38 22.98 20.71
C LEU A 84 -0.03 22.59 21.32
N ALA A 85 0.01 21.56 22.16
CA ALA A 85 1.23 21.12 22.82
C ALA A 85 2.32 20.76 21.79
N PHE A 86 1.94 20.01 20.75
CA PHE A 86 2.88 19.60 19.71
C PHE A 86 3.27 20.74 18.77
N GLY A 87 2.33 21.63 18.45
CA GLY A 87 2.61 22.84 17.68
C GLY A 87 3.66 23.73 18.35
N ILE A 88 3.58 23.90 19.68
CA ILE A 88 4.58 24.62 20.47
C ILE A 88 5.94 23.92 20.40
N ILE A 89 5.97 22.60 20.58
CA ILE A 89 7.21 21.80 20.50
C ILE A 89 7.89 21.98 19.13
N ILE A 90 7.12 21.92 18.05
CA ILE A 90 7.65 22.10 16.69
C ILE A 90 8.15 23.51 16.44
N LEU A 91 7.46 24.52 16.99
CA LEU A 91 7.92 25.90 16.90
C LEU A 91 9.32 26.06 17.51
N PHE A 92 9.57 25.47 18.69
CA PHE A 92 10.90 25.50 19.28
C PHE A 92 11.94 24.76 18.43
N TYR A 93 11.58 23.59 17.89
CA TYR A 93 12.49 22.82 17.04
C TYR A 93 12.78 23.52 15.71
N SER A 94 11.82 24.21 15.11
CA SER A 94 12.02 24.92 13.84
C SER A 94 12.96 26.11 14.03
N VAL A 95 12.85 26.83 15.15
CA VAL A 95 13.80 27.89 15.53
C VAL A 95 15.20 27.31 15.72
N ALA A 96 15.34 26.23 16.50
CA ALA A 96 16.64 25.57 16.71
C ALA A 96 17.25 25.06 15.39
N ALA A 97 16.45 24.46 14.52
CA ALA A 97 16.88 24.00 13.21
C ALA A 97 17.31 25.16 12.30
N GLY A 98 16.60 26.30 12.34
CA GLY A 98 17.00 27.52 11.64
C GLY A 98 18.37 28.02 12.08
N ILE A 99 18.61 28.09 13.39
CA ILE A 99 19.92 28.48 13.94
C ILE A 99 21.02 27.50 13.48
N LEU A 100 20.78 26.19 13.58
CA LEU A 100 21.74 25.19 13.14
C LEU A 100 22.03 25.27 11.64
N ASN A 101 21.05 25.59 10.81
CA ASN A 101 21.24 25.80 9.38
C ASN A 101 22.13 27.02 9.11
N ILE A 102 21.92 28.13 9.83
CA ILE A 102 22.77 29.32 9.72
C ILE A 102 24.21 28.99 10.11
N ILE A 103 24.41 28.30 11.24
CA ILE A 103 25.75 27.87 11.69
C ILE A 103 26.40 26.94 10.66
N ASN A 104 25.64 25.98 10.13
CA ASN A 104 26.15 25.07 9.11
C ASN A 104 26.53 25.82 7.82
N PHE A 105 25.77 26.83 7.42
CA PHE A 105 26.08 27.67 6.26
C PHE A 105 27.39 28.44 6.46
N ILE A 106 27.54 29.11 7.62
CA ILE A 106 28.78 29.82 7.97
C ILE A 106 29.98 28.86 8.01
N LYS A 107 29.80 27.66 8.59
CA LYS A 107 30.86 26.65 8.63
C LYS A 107 31.28 26.19 7.23
N ILE A 108 30.33 26.00 6.32
CA ILE A 108 30.62 25.62 4.94
C ILE A 108 31.38 26.74 4.23
N LEU A 109 31.01 28.01 4.44
CA LEU A 109 31.74 29.15 3.86
C LEU A 109 33.20 29.21 4.35
N ILE A 110 33.46 28.92 5.62
CA ILE A 110 34.81 28.99 6.19
C ILE A 110 35.65 27.75 5.86
N THR A 111 35.07 26.56 5.94
CA THR A 111 35.82 25.29 5.93
C THR A 111 35.59 24.42 4.69
N GLY A 112 34.60 24.74 3.86
CA GLY A 112 34.16 23.92 2.73
C GLY A 112 33.52 22.58 3.12
N LYS A 113 33.43 22.25 4.42
CA LYS A 113 32.97 20.94 4.92
C LYS A 113 31.60 21.05 5.61
N ARG A 114 30.71 20.11 5.28
CA ARG A 114 29.36 20.03 5.87
C ARG A 114 29.40 19.45 7.29
N TRP A 115 28.53 19.94 8.17
CA TRP A 115 28.44 19.46 9.54
C TRP A 115 27.51 18.24 9.68
N ARG A 116 28.07 17.05 9.51
CA ARG A 116 27.32 15.78 9.53
C ARG A 116 26.50 15.55 10.80
N THR A 117 27.06 15.89 11.97
CA THR A 117 26.39 15.67 13.26
C THR A 117 25.10 16.49 13.40
N ALA A 118 25.15 17.77 13.02
CA ALA A 118 23.97 18.63 13.06
C ALA A 118 22.89 18.16 12.07
N PHE A 119 23.30 17.75 10.87
CA PHE A 119 22.39 17.21 9.87
C PHE A 119 21.72 15.91 10.33
N ASN A 120 22.47 14.97 10.91
CA ASN A 120 21.92 13.72 11.44
C ASN A 120 20.93 13.96 12.58
N TRP A 121 21.22 14.96 13.43
CA TRP A 121 20.30 15.36 14.49
C TRP A 121 19.00 15.93 13.93
N GLN A 122 19.08 16.82 12.94
CA GLN A 122 17.91 17.36 12.23
C GLN A 122 17.09 16.24 11.56
N ALA A 123 17.74 15.32 10.86
CA ALA A 123 17.08 14.19 10.19
C ALA A 123 16.33 13.29 11.19
N LYS A 124 16.95 12.98 12.33
CA LYS A 124 16.33 12.16 13.40
C LYS A 124 15.12 12.86 14.03
N LEU A 125 15.13 14.19 14.13
CA LEU A 125 13.97 14.94 14.61
C LEU A 125 12.82 14.90 13.61
N ILE A 126 13.10 15.09 12.31
CA ILE A 126 12.08 15.05 11.25
C ILE A 126 11.42 13.66 11.20
N ASP A 127 12.21 12.59 11.26
CA ASP A 127 11.70 11.22 11.27
C ASP A 127 10.74 10.98 12.45
N LYS A 128 11.14 11.38 13.66
CA LYS A 128 10.32 11.24 14.87
C LYS A 128 9.05 12.08 14.82
N SER A 129 9.12 13.32 14.34
CA SER A 129 7.95 14.20 14.27
C SER A 129 6.96 13.75 13.20
N ALA A 130 7.44 13.31 12.03
CA ALA A 130 6.61 12.76 10.96
C ALA A 130 5.89 11.48 11.40
N THR A 131 6.60 10.57 12.08
CA THR A 131 6.00 9.35 12.64
C THR A 131 4.91 9.68 13.65
N TYR A 132 5.17 10.62 14.56
CA TYR A 132 4.18 11.03 15.56
C TYR A 132 2.94 11.67 14.92
N TYR A 133 3.11 12.58 13.96
CA TYR A 133 1.99 13.18 13.23
C TYR A 133 1.13 12.14 12.52
N THR A 134 1.78 11.19 11.86
CA THR A 134 1.09 10.11 11.15
C THR A 134 0.29 9.26 12.14
N ARG A 135 0.82 8.95 13.31
CA ARG A 135 0.11 8.21 14.37
C ARG A 135 -1.11 8.97 14.89
N LEU A 136 -0.94 10.24 15.25
CA LEU A 136 -2.03 11.07 15.78
C LEU A 136 -3.12 11.29 14.74
N TYR A 137 -2.72 11.56 13.49
CA TYR A 137 -3.63 11.70 12.36
C TYR A 137 -4.38 10.40 12.08
N ASN A 138 -3.70 9.26 12.03
CA ASN A 138 -4.33 7.95 11.83
C ASN A 138 -5.30 7.61 12.96
N TYR A 139 -4.95 7.92 14.21
CA TYR A 139 -5.85 7.74 15.35
C TYR A 139 -7.14 8.56 15.19
N TRP A 140 -7.02 9.81 14.74
CA TRP A 140 -8.16 10.67 14.49
C TRP A 140 -8.99 10.19 13.29
N MET A 141 -8.33 9.88 12.17
CA MET A 141 -8.97 9.40 10.94
C MET A 141 -9.64 8.03 11.12
N ARG A 142 -9.13 7.14 11.97
CA ARG A 142 -9.82 5.87 12.30
C ARG A 142 -11.13 6.10 13.05
N ARG A 143 -11.23 7.20 13.79
CA ARG A 143 -12.42 7.56 14.57
C ARG A 143 -13.38 8.47 13.80
N ALA A 144 -12.90 9.18 12.78
CA ALA A 144 -13.69 10.08 11.93
C ALA A 144 -14.91 9.42 11.25
N PRO A 145 -14.82 8.20 10.67
CA PRO A 145 -15.94 7.52 10.04
C PRO A 145 -17.12 7.31 10.99
N TYR A 146 -16.86 7.01 12.28
CA TYR A 146 -17.93 6.83 13.27
C TYR A 146 -18.79 8.09 13.46
N PHE A 147 -18.24 9.26 13.17
CA PHE A 147 -19.00 10.51 13.18
C PHE A 147 -19.83 10.71 11.91
N GLY A 148 -19.36 10.21 10.76
CA GLY A 148 -20.05 10.31 9.47
C GLY A 148 -21.09 9.21 9.19
N LEU A 149 -21.07 8.10 9.95
CA LEU A 149 -22.03 7.01 9.78
C LEU A 149 -23.46 7.45 10.16
N MET A 150 -24.39 7.44 9.22
CA MET A 150 -25.82 7.70 9.45
C MET A 150 -26.58 6.44 9.85
N ILE A 151 -25.99 5.64 10.76
CA ILE A 151 -26.58 4.43 11.35
C ILE A 151 -26.42 4.44 12.85
N ASP A 152 -27.43 3.97 13.57
CA ASP A 152 -27.35 3.84 15.03
C ASP A 152 -26.48 2.64 15.47
N LYS A 153 -26.33 1.64 14.60
CA LYS A 153 -25.51 0.45 14.88
C LYS A 153 -24.03 0.79 14.74
N ARG A 154 -23.24 0.52 15.78
CA ARG A 154 -21.78 0.64 15.72
C ARG A 154 -21.21 -0.55 14.94
N PRO A 155 -20.53 -0.34 13.81
CA PRO A 155 -19.91 -1.45 13.09
C PRO A 155 -18.68 -1.99 13.83
N SER A 156 -18.28 -3.23 13.54
CA SER A 156 -17.13 -3.86 14.19
C SER A 156 -15.83 -3.15 13.79
N ILE A 157 -14.86 -3.18 14.71
CA ILE A 157 -13.53 -2.55 14.55
C ILE A 157 -12.74 -3.18 13.38
N GLU A 158 -13.18 -4.32 12.86
CA GLU A 158 -12.57 -5.08 11.75
C GLU A 158 -12.64 -4.39 10.39
N MET A 159 -13.43 -3.32 10.24
CA MET A 159 -13.37 -2.47 9.03
C MET A 159 -12.13 -1.57 9.00
N GLU A 160 -11.26 -1.61 10.00
CA GLU A 160 -9.96 -0.95 9.95
C GLU A 160 -9.04 -1.73 8.99
N PRO A 161 -8.63 -1.15 7.84
CA PRO A 161 -7.59 -1.77 7.04
C PRO A 161 -6.34 -1.96 7.92
N GLU A 162 -5.74 -3.15 7.89
CA GLU A 162 -4.51 -3.41 8.63
C GLU A 162 -3.51 -2.28 8.34
N PRO A 163 -2.83 -1.74 9.37
CA PRO A 163 -1.79 -0.75 9.13
C PRO A 163 -0.82 -1.32 8.10
N TYR A 164 -0.62 -0.58 7.00
CA TYR A 164 0.26 -1.00 5.92
C TYR A 164 1.62 -1.36 6.52
N LYS A 165 1.93 -2.66 6.53
CA LYS A 165 3.23 -3.17 6.98
C LYS A 165 4.23 -2.78 5.90
N THR A 166 4.99 -1.71 6.12
CA THR A 166 6.17 -1.43 5.30
C THR A 166 7.12 -2.61 5.45
N PRO A 167 7.63 -3.22 4.35
CA PRO A 167 8.60 -4.30 4.45
C PRO A 167 9.84 -3.79 5.21
N GLY A 168 10.06 -4.31 6.42
CA GLY A 168 11.21 -3.96 7.26
C GLY A 168 11.03 -2.79 8.24
N GLY A 169 9.83 -2.22 8.39
CA GLY A 169 9.54 -1.19 9.39
C GLY A 169 8.90 -1.75 10.67
N THR A 170 9.37 -1.30 11.84
CA THR A 170 8.73 -1.57 13.14
C THR A 170 7.28 -1.07 13.11
N PRO A 171 6.30 -1.78 13.70
CA PRO A 171 4.89 -1.42 13.61
C PRO A 171 4.63 0.04 14.02
N ALA A 172 3.94 0.75 13.12
CA ALA A 172 3.50 2.12 13.26
C ALA A 172 2.51 2.27 14.41
#